data_AF-A0A2G9XQB1-F1
#
_entry.id   AF-A0A2G9XQB1-F1
#
_cell.length_a   1.000
_cell.length_b   1.000
_cell.length_c   1.000
_cell.angle_alpha   90.00
_cell.angle_beta   90.00
_cell.angle_gamma   90.00
#
_symmetry.space_group_name_H-M   'P 1'
#
loop_
_entity.id
_entity.type
_entity.pdbx_description
1 polymer ?
#
loop_
_entity_poly.entity_id
_entity_poly.type
_entity_poly.pdbx_seq_one_letter_code
_entity_poly.pdbx_strand_id
1 'polypeptide(L)'
;MEGMWDCKQVDEFMHRILAANLDREIKGGVKMLLPYLSALFLNHQSRRRSHWVAKRHYDLGNDLFMSFLDPYNQYSCAYFSGTEDLKQAQINKMELICQKIGLGREDRILDIGSGWGGFSRYAAERYGCDVTAVNISGEQIRYAGEFCKGLPVRILNCDYRDIRGVFDKVVSVGMFEHVGQKNYKTFM
;
A
#
# COMPACT_ATOMS: atom_id res chain seq x y z
N MET A 1 -14.55 -10.27 18.01
CA MET A 1 -15.72 -9.62 17.38
C MET A 1 -17.04 -10.10 17.98
N GLU A 2 -17.20 -11.37 18.38
CA GLU A 2 -18.43 -11.92 18.98
C GLU A 2 -18.75 -11.43 20.41
N GLY A 3 -18.09 -10.37 20.90
CA GLY A 3 -18.36 -9.78 22.23
C GLY A 3 -17.97 -10.65 23.43
N MET A 4 -17.17 -11.71 23.23
CA MET A 4 -16.81 -12.65 24.30
C MET A 4 -15.82 -12.10 25.35
N TRP A 5 -15.17 -10.98 25.08
CA TRP A 5 -14.22 -10.29 25.96
C TRP A 5 -14.14 -8.81 25.59
N ASP A 6 -13.63 -8.00 26.51
CA ASP A 6 -13.41 -6.56 26.33
C ASP A 6 -12.02 -6.16 26.81
N CYS A 7 -11.47 -5.09 26.23
CA CYS A 7 -10.17 -4.53 26.58
C CYS A 7 -10.11 -3.04 26.25
N LYS A 8 -9.72 -2.23 27.25
CA LYS A 8 -9.70 -0.78 27.13
C LYS A 8 -8.63 -0.23 26.19
N GLN A 9 -7.47 -0.90 26.11
CA GLN A 9 -6.32 -0.49 25.30
C GLN A 9 -5.78 -1.74 24.59
N VAL A 10 -6.43 -2.09 23.48
CA VAL A 10 -6.11 -3.29 22.71
C VAL A 10 -4.69 -3.24 22.16
N ASP A 11 -4.21 -2.05 21.79
CA ASP A 11 -2.85 -1.77 21.35
C ASP A 11 -1.80 -2.14 22.41
N GLU A 12 -1.97 -1.65 23.64
CA GLU A 12 -1.05 -1.97 24.75
C GLU A 12 -1.13 -3.45 25.15
N PHE A 13 -2.32 -4.03 25.12
CA PHE A 13 -2.52 -5.46 25.35
C PHE A 13 -1.75 -6.31 24.33
N MET A 14 -1.87 -6.00 23.04
CA MET A 14 -1.14 -6.69 21.98
C MET A 14 0.37 -6.47 22.09
N HIS A 15 0.81 -5.25 22.43
CA HIS A 15 2.23 -4.95 22.69
C HIS A 15 2.80 -5.87 23.79
N ARG A 16 2.11 -5.98 24.92
CA ARG A 16 2.56 -6.82 26.05
C ARG A 16 2.62 -8.30 25.70
N ILE A 17 1.63 -8.82 24.95
CA ILE A 17 1.63 -10.21 24.49
C ILE A 17 2.87 -10.51 23.65
N LEU A 18 3.15 -9.66 22.68
CA LEU A 18 4.28 -9.83 21.76
C LEU A 18 5.62 -9.62 22.47
N ALA A 19 5.72 -8.62 23.35
CA ALA A 19 6.92 -8.35 24.14
C ALA A 19 7.27 -9.49 25.10
N ALA A 20 6.25 -10.15 25.68
CA ALA A 20 6.41 -11.31 26.53
C ALA A 20 6.60 -12.63 25.74
N ASN A 21 6.60 -12.59 24.39
CA ASN A 21 6.67 -13.77 23.51
C ASN A 21 5.58 -14.83 23.78
N LEU A 22 4.43 -14.41 24.32
CA LEU A 22 3.33 -15.34 24.63
C LEU A 22 2.74 -15.97 23.37
N ASP A 23 2.86 -15.30 22.22
CA ASP A 23 2.50 -15.83 20.90
C ASP A 23 3.28 -17.11 20.54
N ARG A 24 4.50 -17.28 21.07
CA ARG A 24 5.35 -18.46 20.83
C ARG A 24 5.00 -19.63 21.73
N GLU A 25 4.40 -19.37 22.88
CA GLU A 25 3.97 -20.41 23.83
C GLU A 25 2.68 -21.10 23.37
N ILE A 26 1.88 -20.42 22.54
CA ILE A 26 0.69 -20.98 21.92
C ILE A 26 1.12 -21.98 20.83
N LYS A 27 1.19 -23.27 21.22
CA LYS A 27 1.44 -24.35 20.27
C LYS A 27 0.28 -24.42 19.27
N GLY A 28 0.60 -24.31 17.98
CA GLY A 28 -0.37 -24.38 16.90
C GLY A 28 -1.18 -25.68 16.98
N GLY A 29 -2.51 -25.56 16.89
CA GLY A 29 -3.42 -26.71 16.83
C GLY A 29 -3.52 -27.29 15.41
N VAL A 30 -4.18 -28.45 15.28
CA VAL A 30 -4.46 -29.10 13.98
C VAL A 30 -5.13 -28.15 12.98
N LYS A 31 -5.90 -27.17 13.47
CA LYS A 31 -6.53 -26.11 12.66
C LYS A 31 -5.54 -25.21 11.91
N MET A 32 -4.29 -25.11 12.36
CA MET A 32 -3.22 -24.34 11.69
C MET A 32 -2.50 -25.15 10.60
N LEU A 33 -2.67 -26.47 10.58
CA LEU A 33 -2.00 -27.35 9.62
C LEU A 33 -2.55 -27.17 8.19
N LEU A 34 -3.88 -27.08 8.04
CA LEU A 34 -4.51 -26.88 6.73
C LEU A 34 -4.09 -25.58 6.04
N PRO A 35 -4.18 -24.40 6.70
CA PRO A 35 -3.73 -23.14 6.11
C PRO A 35 -2.24 -23.19 5.75
N TYR A 36 -1.42 -23.78 6.60
CA TYR A 36 0.02 -23.95 6.35
C TYR A 36 0.29 -24.77 5.07
N LEU A 37 -0.34 -25.94 4.94
CA LEU A 37 -0.22 -26.77 3.74
C LEU A 37 -0.74 -26.03 2.49
N SER A 38 -1.86 -25.31 2.60
CA SER A 38 -2.37 -24.52 1.47
C SER A 38 -1.37 -23.43 1.03
N ALA A 39 -0.69 -22.76 1.96
CA ALA A 39 0.30 -21.74 1.64
C ALA A 39 1.53 -22.33 0.93
N LEU A 40 1.95 -23.54 1.32
CA LEU A 40 3.04 -24.27 0.69
C LEU A 40 2.73 -24.66 -0.75
N PHE A 41 1.52 -25.14 -1.05
CA PHE A 41 1.20 -25.66 -2.39
C PHE A 41 0.51 -24.66 -3.31
N LEU A 42 -0.36 -23.78 -2.80
CA LEU A 42 -1.15 -22.85 -3.61
C LEU A 42 -0.52 -21.44 -3.66
N ASN A 43 -0.70 -20.75 -4.78
CA ASN A 43 -0.35 -19.33 -4.88
C ASN A 43 -1.57 -18.47 -4.55
N HIS A 44 -1.63 -18.00 -3.30
CA HIS A 44 -2.73 -17.15 -2.82
C HIS A 44 -2.69 -15.72 -3.38
N GLN A 45 -1.65 -15.35 -4.13
CA GLN A 45 -1.49 -14.03 -4.78
C GLN A 45 -1.48 -14.15 -6.32
N SER A 46 -2.28 -15.08 -6.86
CA SER A 46 -2.51 -15.19 -8.30
C SER A 46 -3.25 -13.97 -8.84
N ARG A 47 -3.04 -13.63 -10.13
CA ARG A 47 -3.70 -12.50 -10.83
C ARG A 47 -5.20 -12.41 -10.56
N ARG A 48 -5.91 -13.53 -10.72
CA ARG A 48 -7.37 -13.61 -10.51
C ARG A 48 -7.75 -13.30 -9.06
N ARG A 49 -6.98 -13.79 -8.10
CA ARG A 49 -7.24 -13.57 -6.67
C ARG A 49 -6.89 -12.16 -6.24
N SER A 50 -5.78 -11.58 -6.71
CA SER A 50 -5.42 -10.19 -6.43
C SER A 50 -6.52 -9.21 -6.89
N HIS A 51 -7.08 -9.39 -8.09
CA HIS A 51 -8.22 -8.57 -8.56
C HIS A 51 -9.47 -8.76 -7.69
N TRP A 52 -9.78 -9.99 -7.28
CA TRP A 52 -10.93 -10.25 -6.41
C TRP A 52 -10.77 -9.63 -5.02
N VAL A 53 -9.57 -9.72 -4.44
CA VAL A 53 -9.22 -9.09 -3.15
C VAL A 53 -9.29 -7.58 -3.27
N ALA A 54 -8.72 -6.98 -4.32
CA ALA A 54 -8.79 -5.54 -4.55
C ALA A 54 -10.25 -5.05 -4.64
N LYS A 55 -11.09 -5.76 -5.41
CA LYS A 55 -12.52 -5.46 -5.49
C LYS A 55 -13.18 -5.51 -4.10
N ARG A 56 -12.98 -6.60 -3.35
CA ARG A 56 -13.65 -6.79 -2.05
C ARG A 56 -13.17 -5.84 -0.94
N HIS A 57 -11.89 -5.47 -0.92
CA HIS A 57 -11.31 -4.63 0.14
C HIS A 57 -11.51 -3.13 -0.12
N TYR A 58 -11.54 -2.69 -1.38
CA TYR A 58 -11.73 -1.28 -1.71
C TYR A 58 -13.17 -0.93 -2.11
N ASP A 59 -14.08 -1.92 -2.21
CA ASP A 59 -15.54 -1.69 -2.22
C ASP A 59 -16.07 -1.33 -0.81
N LEU A 60 -15.27 -1.44 0.27
CA LEU A 60 -15.50 -0.71 1.52
C LEU A 60 -15.22 0.77 1.22
N GLY A 61 -16.25 1.48 0.78
CA GLY A 61 -16.16 2.73 0.03
C GLY A 61 -15.16 3.78 0.54
N ASN A 62 -14.69 4.60 -0.40
CA ASN A 62 -13.71 5.68 -0.18
C ASN A 62 -14.04 6.53 1.05
N ASP A 63 -15.31 6.80 1.34
CA ASP A 63 -15.76 7.62 2.48
C ASP A 63 -15.16 7.18 3.82
N LEU A 64 -15.05 5.88 4.07
CA LEU A 64 -14.44 5.36 5.30
C LEU A 64 -12.97 5.72 5.35
N PHE A 65 -12.22 5.48 4.28
CA PHE A 65 -10.78 5.77 4.24
C PHE A 65 -10.54 7.29 4.33
N MET A 66 -11.30 8.08 3.57
CA MET A 66 -11.18 9.54 3.56
C MET A 66 -11.54 10.16 4.92
N SER A 67 -12.25 9.46 5.82
CA SER A 67 -12.59 9.99 7.15
C SER A 67 -11.42 10.00 8.12
N PHE A 68 -10.36 9.23 7.88
CA PHE A 68 -9.22 9.11 8.81
C PHE A 68 -7.84 9.26 8.17
N LEU A 69 -7.74 9.25 6.84
CA LEU A 69 -6.48 9.49 6.15
C LEU A 69 -6.10 10.98 6.10
N ASP A 70 -4.84 11.24 5.80
CA ASP A 70 -4.33 12.58 5.54
C ASP A 70 -4.82 13.12 4.18
N PRO A 71 -4.63 14.42 3.87
CA PRO A 71 -5.08 15.01 2.61
C PRO A 71 -4.48 14.41 1.32
N TYR A 72 -3.36 13.68 1.40
CA TYR A 72 -2.81 12.91 0.27
C TYR A 72 -3.26 11.44 0.29
N ASN A 73 -4.23 11.06 1.11
CA ASN A 73 -4.87 9.74 1.14
C ASN A 73 -3.87 8.58 1.28
N GLN A 74 -2.86 8.75 2.15
CA GLN A 74 -1.79 7.77 2.32
C GLN A 74 -2.18 6.67 3.32
N TYR A 75 -2.64 5.53 2.79
CA TYR A 75 -2.83 4.32 3.61
C TYR A 75 -1.55 3.49 3.69
N SER A 76 -0.51 4.10 4.26
CA SER A 76 0.81 3.50 4.49
C SER A 76 1.52 4.22 5.63
N CYS A 77 2.60 3.65 6.14
CA CYS A 77 3.33 4.20 7.28
C CYS A 77 3.83 5.63 7.00
N ALA A 78 3.59 6.55 7.92
CA ALA A 78 4.08 7.92 7.87
C ALA A 78 5.49 8.04 8.48
N TYR A 79 6.16 9.18 8.25
CA TYR A 79 7.49 9.44 8.80
C TYR A 79 7.48 10.61 9.79
N PHE A 80 7.36 10.29 11.07
CA PHE A 80 7.29 11.25 12.18
C PHE A 80 8.67 11.78 12.55
N SER A 81 9.18 12.72 11.75
CA SER A 81 10.42 13.43 12.02
C SER A 81 10.12 14.89 12.38
N GLY A 82 10.25 15.25 13.66
CA GLY A 82 10.01 16.61 14.15
C GLY A 82 8.55 17.04 14.14
N THR A 83 7.61 16.08 14.12
CA THR A 83 6.18 16.35 14.13
C THR A 83 5.40 15.18 14.73
N GLU A 84 4.26 15.50 15.33
CA GLU A 84 3.23 14.52 15.75
C GLU A 84 1.98 14.59 14.84
N ASP A 85 1.95 15.54 13.89
CA ASP A 85 0.85 15.73 12.95
C ASP A 85 0.93 14.73 11.79
N LEU A 86 -0.15 13.96 11.58
CA LEU A 86 -0.22 12.91 10.55
C LEU A 86 0.00 13.47 9.14
N LYS A 87 -0.59 14.63 8.84
CA LYS A 87 -0.44 15.27 7.51
C LYS A 87 1.03 15.60 7.25
N GLN A 88 1.70 16.25 8.19
CA GLN A 88 3.12 16.57 8.05
C GLN A 88 3.98 15.30 8.00
N ALA A 89 3.67 14.28 8.80
CA ALA A 89 4.39 13.01 8.77
C ALA A 89 4.25 12.27 7.43
N GLN A 90 3.10 12.34 6.77
CA GLN A 90 2.91 11.76 5.44
C GLN A 90 3.65 12.54 4.35
N ILE A 91 3.67 13.88 4.45
CA ILE A 91 4.50 14.73 3.58
C ILE A 91 5.98 14.39 3.76
N ASN A 92 6.46 14.30 5.00
CA ASN A 92 7.84 13.92 5.31
C ASN A 92 8.20 12.56 4.70
N LYS A 93 7.28 11.60 4.72
CA LYS A 93 7.49 10.27 4.10
C LYS A 93 7.62 10.36 2.58
N MET A 94 6.74 11.10 1.92
CA MET A 94 6.79 11.25 0.45
C MET A 94 8.05 12.02 0.03
N GLU A 95 8.42 13.07 0.76
CA GLU A 95 9.67 13.81 0.57
C GLU A 95 10.89 12.90 0.72
N LEU A 96 10.94 12.10 1.79
CA LEU A 96 12.01 11.13 2.02
C LEU A 96 12.17 10.14 0.85
N ILE A 97 11.06 9.67 0.28
CA ILE A 97 11.09 8.79 -0.90
C ILE A 97 11.70 9.54 -2.09
N CYS A 98 11.19 10.72 -2.42
CA CYS A 98 11.67 11.52 -3.55
C CYS A 98 13.17 11.87 -3.43
N GLN A 99 13.62 12.23 -2.23
CA GLN A 99 15.04 12.49 -1.95
C GLN A 99 15.91 11.23 -2.13
N LYS A 100 15.46 10.07 -1.62
CA LYS A 100 16.21 8.81 -1.71
C LYS A 100 16.41 8.33 -3.15
N ILE A 101 15.42 8.53 -4.00
CA ILE A 101 15.52 8.15 -5.42
C ILE A 101 16.19 9.24 -6.26
N GLY A 102 16.48 10.41 -5.67
CA GLY A 102 17.02 11.57 -6.37
C GLY A 102 16.10 12.02 -7.50
N LEU A 103 14.82 12.21 -7.19
CA LEU A 103 13.80 12.58 -8.17
C LEU A 103 14.03 14.00 -8.70
N GLY A 104 14.01 14.15 -10.02
CA GLY A 104 14.11 15.42 -10.72
C GLY A 104 12.94 15.65 -11.68
N ARG A 105 12.84 16.87 -12.19
CA ARG A 105 11.77 17.30 -13.11
C ARG A 105 11.73 16.54 -14.43
N GLU A 106 12.89 16.13 -14.93
CA GLU A 106 13.01 15.44 -16.22
C GLU A 106 12.80 13.92 -16.10
N ASP A 107 12.63 13.40 -14.89
CA ASP A 107 12.43 11.97 -14.67
C ASP A 107 11.02 11.52 -15.06
N ARG A 108 10.94 10.33 -15.64
CA ARG A 108 9.72 9.53 -15.72
C ARG A 108 9.72 8.52 -14.59
N ILE A 109 8.74 8.64 -13.68
CA ILE A 109 8.62 7.77 -12.51
C ILE A 109 7.43 6.82 -12.64
N LEU A 110 7.66 5.56 -12.27
CA LEU A 110 6.62 4.54 -12.14
C LEU A 110 6.22 4.38 -10.66
N ASP A 111 4.94 4.56 -10.35
CA ASP A 111 4.34 4.33 -9.02
C ASP A 111 3.51 3.04 -9.03
N ILE A 112 4.08 1.95 -8.48
CA ILE A 112 3.46 0.61 -8.45
C ILE A 112 2.63 0.42 -7.19
N GLY A 113 1.32 0.28 -7.38
CA GLY A 113 0.36 0.20 -6.28
C GLY A 113 -0.02 1.59 -5.78
N SER A 114 -0.33 2.50 -6.70
CA SER A 114 -0.44 3.94 -6.45
C SER A 114 -1.56 4.37 -5.49
N GLY A 115 -2.40 3.44 -5.03
CA GLY A 115 -3.57 3.71 -4.19
C GLY A 115 -4.47 4.78 -4.81
N TRP A 116 -4.87 5.77 -4.01
CA TRP A 116 -5.67 6.93 -4.43
C TRP A 116 -4.86 8.04 -5.12
N GLY A 117 -3.59 7.78 -5.49
CA GLY A 117 -2.75 8.72 -6.26
C GLY A 117 -2.01 9.75 -5.42
N GLY A 118 -1.94 9.60 -4.10
CA GLY A 118 -1.32 10.59 -3.22
C GLY A 118 0.16 10.87 -3.48
N PHE A 119 0.97 9.81 -3.59
CA PHE A 119 2.39 9.96 -3.91
C PHE A 119 2.57 10.52 -5.33
N SER A 120 1.81 9.98 -6.29
CA SER A 120 1.81 10.45 -7.68
C SER A 120 1.51 11.96 -7.79
N ARG A 121 0.49 12.44 -7.08
CA ARG A 121 0.16 13.87 -7.00
C ARG A 121 1.30 14.67 -6.37
N TYR A 122 1.80 14.24 -5.21
CA TYR A 122 2.89 14.93 -4.51
C TYR A 122 4.15 15.07 -5.39
N ALA A 123 4.57 13.99 -6.03
CA ALA A 123 5.74 13.96 -6.91
C ALA A 123 5.56 14.93 -8.10
N ALA A 124 4.42 14.86 -8.78
CA ALA A 124 4.12 15.74 -9.90
C ALA A 124 4.02 17.22 -9.50
N GLU A 125 3.38 17.55 -8.37
CA GLU A 125 3.25 18.93 -7.89
C GLU A 125 4.58 19.53 -7.43
N ARG A 126 5.41 18.75 -6.72
CA ARG A 126 6.63 19.25 -6.08
C ARG A 126 7.85 19.20 -6.98
N TYR A 127 7.96 18.18 -7.82
CA TYR A 127 9.13 17.96 -8.67
C TYR A 127 8.84 18.22 -10.15
N GLY A 128 7.57 18.22 -10.57
CA GLY A 128 7.21 18.45 -11.98
C GLY A 128 7.54 17.28 -12.92
N CYS A 129 7.87 16.10 -12.36
CA CYS A 129 8.17 14.88 -13.10
C CYS A 129 6.93 14.27 -13.78
N ASP A 130 7.15 13.44 -14.79
CA ASP A 130 6.10 12.64 -15.42
C ASP A 130 5.87 11.34 -14.61
N VAL A 131 4.66 11.17 -14.10
CA VAL A 131 4.31 10.01 -13.28
C VAL A 131 3.40 9.06 -14.06
N THR A 132 3.81 7.79 -14.19
CA THR A 132 2.92 6.69 -14.54
C THR A 132 2.56 5.93 -13.28
N ALA A 133 1.29 5.97 -12.89
CA ALA A 133 0.77 5.32 -11.70
C ALA A 133 -0.04 4.08 -12.10
N VAL A 134 0.20 2.94 -11.47
CA VAL A 134 -0.50 1.69 -11.78
C VAL A 134 -1.20 1.13 -10.55
N ASN A 135 -2.42 0.65 -10.76
CA ASN A 135 -3.23 0.00 -9.74
C ASN A 135 -4.21 -0.97 -10.41
N ILE A 136 -4.81 -1.87 -9.64
CA ILE A 136 -5.84 -2.85 -10.07
C ILE A 136 -7.22 -2.56 -9.47
N SER A 137 -7.32 -1.59 -8.55
CA SER A 137 -8.58 -1.19 -7.91
C SER A 137 -9.29 -0.10 -8.71
N GLY A 138 -10.43 -0.44 -9.32
CA GLY A 138 -11.21 0.48 -10.16
C GLY A 138 -11.62 1.77 -9.43
N GLU A 139 -12.06 1.68 -8.18
CA GLU A 139 -12.47 2.86 -7.39
C GLU A 139 -11.29 3.78 -7.06
N GLN A 140 -10.13 3.20 -6.71
CA GLN A 140 -8.92 3.97 -6.46
C GLN A 140 -8.42 4.66 -7.73
N ILE A 141 -8.48 3.98 -8.88
CA ILE A 141 -8.10 4.53 -10.18
C ILE A 141 -9.01 5.69 -10.57
N ARG A 142 -10.32 5.53 -10.41
CA ARG A 142 -11.31 6.58 -10.68
C ARG A 142 -11.05 7.80 -9.80
N TYR A 143 -10.85 7.60 -8.50
CA TYR A 143 -10.51 8.68 -7.57
C TYR A 143 -9.20 9.36 -7.95
N ALA A 144 -8.13 8.59 -8.18
CA ALA A 144 -6.81 9.10 -8.50
C ALA A 144 -6.80 9.93 -9.79
N GLY A 145 -7.61 9.55 -10.78
CA GLY A 145 -7.77 10.31 -12.03
C GLY A 145 -8.33 11.72 -11.81
N GLU A 146 -9.38 11.86 -11.01
CA GLU A 146 -9.89 13.19 -10.64
C GLU A 146 -8.94 13.92 -9.69
N PHE A 147 -8.35 13.21 -8.72
CA PHE A 147 -7.43 13.79 -7.75
C PHE A 147 -6.12 14.29 -8.38
N CYS A 148 -5.68 13.74 -9.50
CA CYS A 148 -4.47 14.18 -10.21
C CYS A 148 -4.77 15.00 -11.47
N LYS A 149 -6.03 15.43 -11.67
CA LYS A 149 -6.45 16.15 -12.88
C LYS A 149 -5.64 17.44 -13.08
N GLY A 150 -5.12 17.61 -14.28
CA GLY A 150 -4.29 18.77 -14.66
C GLY A 150 -2.80 18.64 -14.32
N LEU A 151 -2.38 17.53 -13.73
CA LEU A 151 -0.97 17.23 -13.46
C LEU A 151 -0.41 16.24 -14.50
N PRO A 152 0.93 16.16 -14.68
CA PRO A 152 1.59 15.17 -15.53
C PRO A 152 1.57 13.76 -14.90
N VAL A 153 0.36 13.26 -14.62
CA VAL A 153 0.13 11.96 -13.98
C VAL A 153 -0.79 11.12 -14.85
N ARG A 154 -0.30 9.96 -15.30
CA ARG A 154 -1.08 8.97 -16.04
C ARG A 154 -1.43 7.80 -15.12
N ILE A 155 -2.71 7.67 -14.79
CA ILE A 155 -3.24 6.55 -14.00
C ILE A 155 -3.64 5.40 -14.94
N LEU A 156 -3.12 4.20 -14.69
CA LEU A 156 -3.40 3.01 -15.48
C LEU A 156 -4.04 1.91 -14.61
N ASN A 157 -5.15 1.36 -15.12
CA ASN A 157 -5.67 0.08 -14.62
C ASN A 157 -4.82 -1.05 -15.18
N CYS A 158 -3.78 -1.43 -14.45
CA CYS A 158 -2.77 -2.35 -14.93
C CYS A 158 -2.24 -3.19 -13.77
N ASP A 159 -2.17 -4.51 -13.97
CA ASP A 159 -1.44 -5.39 -13.09
C ASP A 159 0.05 -5.11 -13.24
N TYR A 160 0.78 -5.02 -12.12
CA TYR A 160 2.20 -4.66 -12.17
C TYR A 160 3.03 -5.63 -13.04
N ARG A 161 2.57 -6.87 -13.18
CA ARG A 161 3.22 -7.92 -13.98
C ARG A 161 3.13 -7.68 -15.49
N ASP A 162 2.28 -6.75 -15.92
CA ASP A 162 2.06 -6.39 -17.32
C ASP A 162 2.61 -5.01 -17.68
N ILE A 163 3.27 -4.31 -16.75
CA ILE A 163 3.88 -3.01 -17.03
C ILE A 163 4.94 -3.18 -18.12
N ARG A 164 4.88 -2.28 -19.11
CA ARG A 164 5.86 -2.17 -20.19
C ARG A 164 6.39 -0.74 -20.22
N GLY A 165 7.65 -0.58 -20.62
CA GLY A 165 8.30 0.72 -20.78
C GLY A 165 9.62 0.82 -20.03
N VAL A 166 10.23 2.00 -20.14
CA VAL A 166 11.47 2.37 -19.44
C VAL A 166 11.16 3.62 -18.63
N PHE A 167 11.50 3.57 -17.35
CA PHE A 167 11.31 4.65 -16.39
C PHE A 167 12.67 4.98 -15.78
N ASP A 168 12.86 6.26 -15.47
CA ASP A 168 14.10 6.73 -14.83
C ASP A 168 14.11 6.33 -13.35
N LYS A 169 12.93 6.26 -12.72
CA LYS A 169 12.72 5.88 -11.32
C LYS A 169 11.52 4.95 -11.16
N VAL A 170 11.55 4.08 -10.14
CA VAL A 170 10.42 3.22 -9.75
C VAL A 170 10.22 3.30 -8.25
N VAL A 171 8.97 3.47 -7.83
CA VAL A 171 8.54 3.46 -6.42
C VAL A 171 7.42 2.44 -6.27
N SER A 172 7.45 1.71 -5.15
CA SER A 172 6.35 0.84 -4.73
C SER A 172 6.20 0.91 -3.22
N VAL A 173 5.03 1.32 -2.74
CA VAL A 173 4.75 1.50 -1.30
C VAL A 173 3.52 0.68 -0.93
N GLY A 174 3.65 -0.22 0.05
CA GLY A 174 2.54 -1.04 0.56
C GLY A 174 1.96 -2.06 -0.44
N MET A 175 2.64 -2.29 -1.57
CA MET A 175 2.26 -3.31 -2.55
C MET A 175 2.93 -4.65 -2.22
N PHE A 176 4.22 -4.66 -1.84
CA PHE A 176 5.03 -5.88 -1.81
C PHE A 176 4.46 -6.98 -0.91
N GLU A 177 3.78 -6.60 0.17
CA GLU A 177 3.05 -7.45 1.11
C GLU A 177 1.98 -8.31 0.42
N HIS A 178 1.41 -7.81 -0.68
CA HIS A 178 0.41 -8.49 -1.50
C HIS A 178 0.99 -9.27 -2.67
N VAL A 179 2.30 -9.20 -2.93
CA VAL A 179 2.96 -9.98 -3.99
C VAL A 179 3.00 -11.47 -3.61
N GLY A 180 3.33 -11.76 -2.35
CA GLY A 180 3.48 -13.12 -1.84
C GLY A 180 4.74 -13.84 -2.36
N GLN A 181 5.34 -14.66 -1.50
CA GLN A 181 6.67 -15.25 -1.71
C GLN A 181 6.88 -15.94 -3.07
N LYS A 182 5.85 -16.63 -3.58
CA LYS A 182 5.90 -17.34 -4.86
C LYS A 182 6.04 -16.44 -6.08
N ASN A 183 5.78 -15.14 -5.95
CA ASN A 183 5.85 -14.17 -7.05
C ASN A 183 7.01 -13.16 -6.90
N TYR A 184 7.85 -13.28 -5.85
CA TYR A 184 8.95 -12.33 -5.60
C TYR A 184 9.93 -12.22 -6.77
N LYS A 185 10.28 -13.36 -7.40
CA LYS A 185 11.16 -13.37 -8.59
C LYS A 185 10.59 -12.65 -9.82
N THR A 186 9.28 -12.45 -9.86
CA THR A 186 8.61 -11.73 -10.95
C THR A 186 8.49 -10.24 -10.63
N PHE A 187 8.52 -9.88 -9.34
CA PHE A 187 8.44 -8.50 -8.89
C PHE A 187 9.81 -7.80 -8.88
N MET A 188 10.86 -8.53 -8.49
CA MET A 188 12.26 -8.06 -8.49
C MET A 188 12.93 -8.33 -9.84
#